data_AF-A0A2V6UKI0-F1
#
_entry.id   AF-A0A2V6UKI0-F1
#
_cell.length_a   1.000
_cell.length_b   1.000
_cell.length_c   1.000
_cell.angle_alpha   90.00
_cell.angle_beta   90.00
_cell.angle_gamma   90.00
#
_symmetry.space_group_name_H-M   'P 1'
#
loop_
_entity.id
_entity.type
_entity.pdbx_description
1 polymer ?
#
loop_
_entity_poly.entity_id
_entity_poly.type
_entity_poly.pdbx_seq_one_letter_code
_entity_poly.pdbx_strand_id
1 'polypeptide(L)' 'LGSGLDRHEHIGRGRLGLRPFRLLLNDPRFARVPKVLETPKEPEPTADLKNLATLRRLRR' A
#
# COMPACT_ATOMS: atom_id res chain seq x y z
N LEU A 1 21.20 10.47 -6.79
CA LEU A 1 19.90 11.08 -7.13
C LEU A 1 19.00 9.98 -7.70
N GLY A 2 17.78 9.85 -7.17
CA GLY A 2 16.87 8.74 -7.50
C GLY A 2 16.52 8.70 -8.98
N SER A 3 16.19 7.53 -9.51
CA SER A 3 16.05 7.25 -10.95
C SER A 3 15.00 8.11 -11.69
N GLY A 4 14.27 8.99 -11.00
CA GLY A 4 13.16 9.77 -11.58
C GLY A 4 12.00 8.88 -12.06
N LEU A 5 11.97 7.63 -11.62
CA LEU A 5 10.99 6.64 -12.08
C LEU A 5 9.82 6.58 -11.11
N ASP A 6 8.63 6.85 -11.64
CA ASP A 6 7.37 6.67 -10.96
C ASP A 6 6.83 5.25 -11.24
N ARG A 7 7.33 4.27 -10.48
CA ARG A 7 6.97 2.86 -10.64
C ARG A 7 6.38 2.33 -9.35
N HIS A 8 5.05 2.21 -9.33
CA HIS A 8 4.33 1.62 -8.22
C HIS A 8 4.43 0.09 -8.25
N GLU A 9 4.53 -0.52 -7.06
CA GLU A 9 4.55 -1.97 -6.88
C GLU A 9 3.46 -2.41 -5.90
N HIS A 10 3.08 -3.68 -5.95
CA HIS A 10 2.14 -4.25 -4.99
C HIS A 10 2.64 -4.15 -3.54
N ILE A 11 1.71 -4.12 -2.59
CA ILE A 11 2.00 -3.87 -1.18
C ILE A 11 3.00 -4.91 -0.65
N GLY A 12 4.15 -4.43 -0.19
CA GLY A 12 5.23 -5.25 0.36
C GLY A 12 6.11 -5.97 -0.66
N ARG A 13 5.88 -5.79 -1.97
CA ARG A 13 6.71 -6.38 -3.03
C ARG A 13 7.82 -5.46 -3.51
N GLY A 14 7.64 -4.15 -3.36
CA GLY A 14 8.68 -3.16 -3.65
C GLY A 14 9.66 -2.92 -2.51
N ARG A 15 10.63 -2.03 -2.76
CA ARG A 15 11.75 -1.74 -1.87
C ARG A 15 11.38 -1.16 -0.49
N LEU A 16 10.17 -0.61 -0.36
CA LEU A 16 9.65 -0.09 0.91
C LEU A 16 9.27 -1.22 1.91
N GLY A 17 8.98 -2.43 1.41
CA GLY A 17 8.44 -3.52 2.22
C GLY A 17 7.12 -3.16 2.92
N LEU A 18 6.78 -3.85 4.01
CA LEU A 18 5.51 -3.66 4.74
C LEU A 18 5.60 -2.63 5.88
N ARG A 19 6.81 -2.29 6.32
CA ARG A 19 7.03 -1.45 7.52
C ARG A 19 6.40 -0.06 7.39
N PRO A 20 6.55 0.69 6.28
CA PRO A 20 5.96 2.02 6.15
C PRO A 20 4.43 1.99 6.19
N PHE A 21 3.81 1.00 5.55
CA PHE A 21 2.35 0.83 5.58
C PHE A 21 1.85 0.56 7.00
N ARG A 22 2.55 -0.28 7.78
CA ARG A 22 2.17 -0.50 9.19
C ARG A 22 2.29 0.76 10.03
N LEU A 23 3.25 1.64 9.77
CA LEU A 23 3.36 2.92 10.46
C LEU A 23 2.20 3.85 10.05
N LEU A 24 2.00 4.05 8.75
CA LEU A 24 0.98 4.96 8.21
C LEU A 24 -0.45 4.57 8.62
N LEU A 25 -0.77 3.28 8.56
CA LEU A 25 -2.13 2.78 8.85
C LEU A 25 -2.51 2.88 10.34
N ASN A 26 -1.52 2.93 11.24
CA ASN A 26 -1.74 2.95 12.69
C ASN A 26 -1.40 4.31 13.32
N ASP A 27 -1.02 5.30 12.51
CA ASP A 27 -0.73 6.64 13.02
C ASP A 27 -2.04 7.44 13.21
N PRO A 28 -2.32 7.94 14.42
CA PRO A 28 -3.58 8.61 14.74
C PRO A 28 -3.82 9.87 13.90
N ARG A 29 -2.75 10.53 13.42
CA ARG A 29 -2.85 11.72 12.57
C ARG A 29 -3.55 11.43 11.24
N PHE A 30 -3.48 10.18 10.78
CA PHE A 30 -4.07 9.74 9.51
C PHE A 30 -5.35 8.92 9.71
N ALA A 31 -5.88 8.77 10.93
CA ALA A 31 -6.99 7.87 11.22
C ALA A 31 -8.23 8.13 10.34
N ARG A 32 -8.55 9.41 10.09
CA ARG A 32 -9.73 9.84 9.31
C ARG A 32 -9.45 10.13 7.83
N VAL A 33 -8.19 10.05 7.40
CA VAL A 33 -7.80 10.33 6.02
C VAL A 33 -8.17 9.13 5.13
N PRO A 34 -8.91 9.29 4.03
CA PRO A 34 -9.11 8.20 3.06
C PRO A 34 -7.78 7.75 2.45
N LYS A 35 -7.62 6.45 2.17
CA LYS A 35 -6.42 5.89 1.53
C LYS A 35 -6.81 5.27 0.19
N VAL A 36 -6.07 5.59 -0.86
CA VAL A 36 -6.28 5.09 -2.22
C VAL A 36 -5.16 4.13 -2.61
N LEU A 37 -5.49 3.05 -3.31
CA LEU A 37 -4.53 2.08 -3.83
C LEU A 37 -4.27 2.32 -5.32
N GLU A 38 -3.10 2.86 -5.62
CA GLU A 38 -2.61 3.12 -6.99
C GLU A 38 -1.54 2.11 -7.41
N THR A 39 -1.67 0.86 -6.97
CA THR A 39 -0.80 -0.24 -7.39
C THR A 39 -1.14 -0.69 -8.82
N PRO A 40 -0.24 -1.42 -9.52
CA PRO A 40 -0.56 -2.02 -10.82
C PRO A 40 -1.89 -2.79 -10.78
N LYS A 41 -2.72 -2.60 -11.80
CA LYS A 41 -4.08 -3.14 -11.90
C LYS A 41 -4.12 -4.37 -12.80
N GLU A 42 -5.03 -5.28 -12.47
CA GLU A 42 -5.40 -6.44 -13.28
C GLU A 42 -6.82 -6.20 -13.85
N PRO A 43 -7.22 -6.88 -14.94
CA PRO A 43 -8.58 -6.78 -15.47
C PRO A 43 -9.65 -7.09 -14.43
N GLU A 44 -9.38 -8.05 -13.56
CA GLU A 44 -10.18 -8.37 -12.38
C GLU A 44 -9.59 -7.72 -11.12
N PRO A 45 -10.40 -7.37 -10.11
CA PRO A 45 -9.94 -6.67 -8.91
C PRO A 45 -9.11 -7.54 -7.95
N THR A 46 -8.64 -8.71 -8.39
CA THR A 46 -7.92 -9.70 -7.59
C THR A 46 -6.67 -9.12 -6.94
N ALA A 47 -5.88 -8.33 -7.68
CA ALA A 47 -4.71 -7.64 -7.13
C ALA A 47 -5.09 -6.65 -6.01
N ASP A 48 -6.15 -5.87 -6.19
CA ASP A 48 -6.63 -4.91 -5.20
C ASP A 48 -7.16 -5.61 -3.94
N LEU A 49 -7.90 -6.71 -4.11
CA LEU A 49 -8.39 -7.53 -3.00
C LEU A 49 -7.22 -8.10 -2.17
N LYS A 50 -6.16 -8.60 -2.83
CA LYS A 50 -4.94 -9.09 -2.17
C LYS A 50 -4.22 -7.96 -1.41
N ASN A 51 -4.07 -6.80 -2.03
CA ASN A 51 -3.42 -5.64 -1.39
C ASN A 51 -4.22 -5.14 -0.18
N LEU A 52 -5.55 -5.03 -0.31
CA LEU A 52 -6.43 -4.65 0.80
C LEU A 52 -6.38 -5.68 1.93
N ALA A 53 -6.38 -6.98 1.62
CA ALA A 53 -6.26 -8.03 2.63
C ALA A 53 -4.95 -7.91 3.42
N THR A 54 -3.83 -7.68 2.74
CA THR A 54 -2.53 -7.41 3.39
C THR A 54 -2.60 -6.18 4.30
N LEU A 55 -3.10 -5.04 3.80
CA LEU A 55 -3.18 -3.81 4.58
C LEU A 55 -4.10 -3.94 5.81
N ARG A 56 -5.24 -4.62 5.66
CA ARG A 56 -6.17 -4.89 6.77
C ARG A 56 -5.50 -5.71 7.89
N ARG A 57 -4.63 -6.66 7.54
CA ARG A 57 -3.84 -7.45 8.52
C ARG A 57 -2.78 -6.63 9.26
N LEU A 58 -2.40 -5.46 8.76
CA LEU A 58 -1.40 -4.58 9.39
C LEU A 58 -2.02 -3.56 10.36
N ARG A 59 -3.34 -3.38 10.33
CA ARG A 59 -4.07 -2.52 11.27
C ARG A 59 -4.16 -3.21 12.63
N ARG A 60 -3.93 -2.45 13.70
CA ARG A 60 -4.13 -2.86 15.09
C ARG A 60 -5.50 -2.46 15.59
#